data_AF-A0A952N8N7-F1
#
_entry.id   AF-A0A952N8N7-F1
#
_cell.length_a   1.000
_cell.length_b   1.000
_cell.length_c   1.000
_cell.angle_alpha   90.00
_cell.angle_beta   90.00
_cell.angle_gamma   90.00
#
_symmetry.space_group_name_H-M   'P 1'
#
loop_
_entity.id
_entity.type
_entity.pdbx_description
1 polymer ?
#
loop_
_entity_poly.entity_id
_entity_poly.type
_entity_poly.pdbx_seq_one_letter_code
_entity_poly.pdbx_strand_id
1 'polypeptide(L)'
;MFTLLDKSEYLKGLLILARKNNSLDEKEKTVIRNVANRLGFSKDFYEDTLKYLMSNKYITEEPIKFSNPSIAKLFIKDGLELAYSDNELCEKELNWLKSIAKANQLAVDWLMESITEFENYRESYTKVPVK
;
A
#
# COMPACT_ATOMS: atom_id res chain seq x y z
N MET A 1 -17.60 -6.91 1.83
CA MET A 1 -17.93 -5.64 2.53
C MET A 1 -16.83 -5.40 3.56
N PHE A 2 -16.31 -4.18 3.67
CA PHE A 2 -15.27 -3.83 4.64
C PHE A 2 -15.91 -3.63 6.03
N THR A 3 -15.32 -4.22 7.07
CA THR A 3 -15.64 -3.82 8.46
C THR A 3 -14.98 -2.48 8.79
N LEU A 4 -15.38 -1.84 9.90
CA LEU A 4 -14.70 -0.64 10.38
C LEU A 4 -13.22 -0.93 10.68
N LEU A 5 -12.93 -2.08 11.28
CA LEU A 5 -11.57 -2.53 11.56
C LEU A 5 -10.77 -2.70 10.26
N ASP A 6 -11.33 -3.33 9.23
CA ASP A 6 -10.65 -3.49 7.94
C ASP A 6 -10.25 -2.15 7.35
N LYS A 7 -11.12 -1.13 7.43
CA LYS A 7 -10.81 0.21 6.91
C LYS A 7 -9.63 0.84 7.65
N SER A 8 -9.63 0.77 8.98
CA SER A 8 -8.54 1.29 9.83
C SER A 8 -7.22 0.58 9.56
N GLU A 9 -7.27 -0.75 9.50
CA GLU A 9 -6.11 -1.60 9.22
C GLU A 9 -5.57 -1.38 7.79
N TYR A 10 -6.45 -1.15 6.82
CA TYR A 10 -6.06 -0.86 5.43
C TYR A 10 -5.26 0.45 5.35
N LEU A 11 -5.78 1.52 5.95
CA LEU A 11 -5.08 2.80 5.96
C LEU A 11 -3.76 2.70 6.74
N LYS A 12 -3.78 2.07 7.92
CA LYS A 12 -2.57 1.81 8.72
C LYS A 12 -1.50 1.07 7.91
N GLY A 13 -1.90 0.04 7.16
CA GLY A 13 -1.00 -0.75 6.33
C GLY A 13 -0.31 0.08 5.24
N LEU A 14 -1.03 0.99 4.58
CA LEU A 14 -0.46 1.88 3.58
C LEU A 14 0.47 2.91 4.20
N LEU A 15 0.12 3.45 5.37
CA LEU A 15 0.96 4.40 6.10
C LEU A 15 2.27 3.76 6.57
N ILE A 16 2.23 2.50 7.00
CA ILE A 16 3.44 1.73 7.34
C ILE A 16 4.27 1.46 6.10
N LEU A 17 3.65 1.14 4.95
CA LEU A 17 4.36 0.95 3.70
C LEU A 17 5.09 2.23 3.27
N ALA A 18 4.37 3.36 3.23
CA ALA A 18 4.90 4.65 2.77
C ALA A 18 6.09 5.19 3.58
N ARG A 19 6.19 4.83 4.88
CA ARG A 19 7.33 5.25 5.71
C ARG A 19 8.56 4.35 5.58
N LYS A 20 8.46 3.21 4.88
CA LYS A 20 9.59 2.28 4.68
C LYS A 20 10.62 2.89 3.75
N ASN A 21 10.14 3.59 2.73
CA ASN A 21 10.94 4.54 1.97
C ASN A 21 11.06 5.81 2.82
N ASN A 22 12.27 6.27 3.10
CA ASN A 22 12.52 7.26 4.16
C ASN A 22 12.10 8.69 3.76
N SER A 23 11.24 8.83 2.75
CA SER A 23 10.71 10.06 2.19
C SER A 23 9.30 9.80 1.66
N LEU A 24 8.32 10.58 2.14
CA LEU A 24 6.93 10.51 1.70
C LEU A 24 6.68 11.57 0.60
N ASP A 25 6.67 11.14 -0.66
CA ASP A 25 6.51 12.05 -1.80
C ASP A 25 5.03 12.40 -2.11
N GLU A 26 4.77 13.35 -3.02
CA GLU A 26 3.39 13.74 -3.34
C GLU A 26 2.62 12.68 -4.14
N LYS A 27 3.28 11.80 -4.88
CA LYS A 27 2.61 10.70 -5.60
C LYS A 27 2.11 9.66 -4.61
N GLU A 28 2.93 9.28 -3.64
CA GLU A 28 2.54 8.38 -2.55
C GLU A 28 1.38 8.97 -1.73
N LYS A 29 1.49 10.24 -1.35
CA LYS A 29 0.39 10.93 -0.65
C LYS A 29 -0.89 10.91 -1.47
N THR A 30 -0.81 11.09 -2.77
CA THR A 30 -1.98 11.06 -3.66
C THR A 30 -2.66 9.69 -3.64
N VAL A 31 -1.89 8.60 -3.71
CA VAL A 31 -2.42 7.23 -3.57
C VAL A 31 -3.11 7.05 -2.21
N ILE A 32 -2.45 7.44 -1.11
CA ILE A 32 -3.02 7.31 0.24
C ILE A 32 -4.31 8.14 0.39
N ARG A 33 -4.34 9.37 -0.11
CA ARG A 33 -5.53 10.24 -0.11
C ARG A 33 -6.70 9.58 -0.83
N ASN A 34 -6.46 9.03 -2.02
CA ASN A 34 -7.48 8.38 -2.83
C ASN A 34 -8.07 7.17 -2.09
N VAL A 35 -7.22 6.34 -1.49
CA VAL A 35 -7.66 5.19 -0.70
C VAL A 35 -8.41 5.64 0.56
N ALA A 36 -7.88 6.59 1.32
CA ALA A 36 -8.50 7.07 2.56
C ALA A 36 -9.91 7.64 2.30
N ASN A 37 -10.06 8.41 1.23
CA ASN A 37 -11.35 8.94 0.78
C ASN A 37 -12.33 7.79 0.43
N ARG A 38 -11.89 6.82 -0.38
CA ARG A 38 -12.70 5.66 -0.77
C ARG A 38 -13.15 4.80 0.42
N LEU A 39 -12.34 4.72 1.48
CA LEU A 39 -12.69 4.02 2.73
C LEU A 39 -13.64 4.83 3.63
N GLY A 40 -13.81 6.13 3.35
CA GLY A 40 -14.72 7.03 4.06
C GLY A 40 -14.09 7.78 5.24
N PHE A 41 -12.76 7.94 5.25
CA PHE A 41 -12.08 8.79 6.23
C PHE A 41 -12.26 10.27 5.88
N SER A 42 -12.36 11.12 6.90
CA SER A 42 -12.43 12.57 6.69
C SER A 42 -11.11 13.11 6.17
N LYS A 43 -11.20 14.18 5.37
CA LYS A 43 -10.02 14.85 4.81
C LYS A 43 -9.04 15.30 5.89
N ASP A 44 -9.56 15.99 6.91
CA ASP A 44 -8.73 16.53 7.98
C ASP A 44 -7.95 15.42 8.70
N PHE A 45 -8.59 14.27 8.93
CA PHE A 45 -7.95 13.13 9.58
C PHE A 45 -6.76 12.57 8.80
N TYR A 46 -6.93 12.27 7.50
CA TYR A 46 -5.83 11.67 6.74
C TYR A 46 -4.75 12.69 6.39
N GLU A 47 -5.07 13.97 6.18
CA GLU A 47 -4.05 15.00 5.96
C GLU A 47 -3.19 15.22 7.22
N ASP A 48 -3.81 15.29 8.41
CA ASP A 48 -3.04 15.35 9.67
C ASP A 48 -2.18 14.10 9.86
N THR A 49 -2.72 12.93 9.54
CA THR A 49 -1.97 11.67 9.63
C THR A 49 -0.75 11.66 8.72
N LEU A 50 -0.89 12.12 7.46
CA LEU A 50 0.22 12.23 6.50
C LEU A 50 1.27 13.26 6.97
N LYS A 51 0.82 14.39 7.50
CA LYS A 51 1.70 15.47 8.02
C LYS A 51 2.63 14.99 9.13
N TYR A 52 2.13 14.15 10.04
CA TYR A 52 2.90 13.65 11.18
C TYR A 52 3.42 12.22 11.00
N LEU A 53 3.25 11.61 9.81
CA LEU A 53 3.56 10.20 9.60
C LEU A 53 5.00 9.84 9.96
N MET A 54 5.98 10.65 9.52
CA MET A 54 7.41 10.37 9.71
C MET A 54 7.87 10.58 11.17
N SER A 55 7.18 11.43 11.94
CA SER A 55 7.52 11.70 13.34
C SER A 55 6.70 10.86 14.33
N ASN A 56 5.68 10.13 13.85
CA ASN A 56 4.80 9.34 14.70
C ASN A 56 5.45 7.99 15.08
N LYS A 57 5.94 7.94 16.32
CA LYS A 57 6.57 6.77 16.96
C LYS A 57 5.58 5.72 17.48
N TYR A 58 4.27 6.00 17.45
CA TYR A 58 3.23 5.13 18.03
C TYR A 58 2.60 4.17 17.04
N ILE A 59 2.94 4.26 15.75
CA ILE A 59 2.48 3.30 14.75
C ILE A 59 3.30 2.01 14.87
N THR A 60 2.64 0.96 15.36
CA THR A 60 3.17 -0.40 15.43
C THR A 60 3.26 -1.02 14.04
N GLU A 61 4.35 -1.72 13.74
CA GLU A 61 4.60 -2.34 12.43
C GLU A 61 4.26 -3.84 12.39
N GLU A 62 3.19 -4.22 13.09
CA GLU A 62 2.69 -5.60 13.03
C GLU A 62 2.00 -5.88 11.69
N PRO A 63 2.24 -7.04 11.06
CA PRO A 63 1.59 -7.38 9.80
C PRO A 63 0.07 -7.30 9.90
N ILE A 64 -0.52 -6.56 8.95
CA ILE A 64 -1.96 -6.32 8.92
C ILE A 64 -2.70 -7.62 8.62
N LYS A 65 -3.70 -7.94 9.44
CA LYS A 65 -4.63 -9.06 9.21
C LYS A 65 -6.05 -8.52 8.98
N PHE A 66 -6.61 -8.84 7.83
CA PHE A 66 -7.96 -8.46 7.46
C PHE A 66 -8.97 -9.54 7.85
N SER A 67 -10.24 -9.15 7.91
CA SER A 67 -11.36 -10.07 8.14
C SER A 67 -11.55 -11.05 6.98
N ASN A 68 -11.08 -10.71 5.78
CA ASN A 68 -11.26 -11.50 4.56
C ASN A 68 -10.01 -11.44 3.65
N PRO A 69 -9.51 -12.58 3.15
CA PRO A 69 -8.38 -12.62 2.22
C PRO A 69 -8.54 -11.77 0.95
N SER A 70 -9.77 -11.58 0.46
CA SER A 70 -10.04 -10.71 -0.69
C SER A 70 -9.71 -9.25 -0.42
N ILE A 71 -9.84 -8.79 0.85
CA ILE A 71 -9.42 -7.43 1.24
C ILE A 71 -7.89 -7.33 1.23
N ALA A 72 -7.20 -8.37 1.71
CA ALA A 72 -5.74 -8.44 1.65
C ALA A 72 -5.22 -8.38 0.20
N LYS A 73 -5.91 -9.07 -0.73
CA LYS A 73 -5.57 -9.00 -2.17
C LYS A 73 -5.74 -7.60 -2.74
N LEU A 74 -6.84 -6.91 -2.41
CA LEU A 74 -7.05 -5.51 -2.80
C LEU A 74 -5.98 -4.60 -2.19
N PHE A 75 -5.66 -4.79 -0.91
CA PHE A 75 -4.60 -4.06 -0.22
C PHE A 75 -3.25 -4.21 -0.92
N ILE A 76 -2.87 -5.43 -1.29
CA ILE A 76 -1.58 -5.68 -1.93
C ILE A 76 -1.49 -4.97 -3.29
N LYS A 77 -2.57 -4.95 -4.07
CA LYS A 77 -2.60 -4.24 -5.36
C LYS A 77 -2.38 -2.73 -5.19
N ASP A 78 -3.10 -2.11 -4.26
CA ASP A 78 -2.92 -0.68 -3.95
C ASP A 78 -1.55 -0.40 -3.31
N GLY A 79 -1.03 -1.35 -2.54
CA GLY A 79 0.31 -1.29 -1.96
C GLY A 79 1.41 -1.34 -3.02
N LEU A 80 1.24 -2.16 -4.07
CA LEU A 80 2.15 -2.16 -5.22
C LEU A 80 2.07 -0.81 -5.96
N GLU A 81 0.88 -0.25 -6.16
CA GLU A 81 0.73 1.09 -6.75
C GLU A 81 1.46 2.18 -5.95
N LEU A 82 1.36 2.12 -4.61
CA LEU A 82 2.09 3.01 -3.72
C LEU A 82 3.61 2.83 -3.84
N ALA A 83 4.09 1.60 -3.72
CA ALA A 83 5.51 1.28 -3.64
C ALA A 83 6.26 1.49 -4.97
N TYR A 84 5.58 1.38 -6.11
CA TYR A 84 6.17 1.68 -7.43
C TYR A 84 5.95 3.15 -7.86
N SER A 85 5.46 4.01 -6.97
CA SER A 85 5.14 5.40 -7.33
C SER A 85 6.39 6.24 -7.67
N ASP A 86 7.55 5.85 -7.12
CA ASP A 86 8.90 6.36 -7.41
C ASP A 86 9.66 5.52 -8.46
N ASN A 87 9.00 4.53 -9.07
CA ASN A 87 9.52 3.54 -10.03
C ASN A 87 10.35 2.38 -9.45
N GLU A 88 10.54 2.25 -8.14
CA GLU A 88 11.32 1.14 -7.57
C GLU A 88 10.68 0.55 -6.31
N LEU A 89 10.30 -0.72 -6.36
CA LEU A 89 9.92 -1.47 -5.16
C LEU A 89 11.17 -1.87 -4.37
N CYS A 90 11.39 -1.26 -3.20
CA CYS A 90 12.56 -1.62 -2.39
C CYS A 90 12.32 -2.89 -1.55
N GLU A 91 13.41 -3.49 -1.06
CA GLU A 91 13.34 -4.74 -0.28
C GLU A 91 12.44 -4.62 0.98
N LYS A 92 12.46 -3.46 1.65
CA LYS A 92 11.66 -3.22 2.86
C LYS A 92 10.17 -3.24 2.58
N GLU A 93 9.75 -2.66 1.47
CA GLU A 93 8.36 -2.61 1.01
C GLU A 93 7.89 -3.98 0.53
N LEU A 94 8.73 -4.67 -0.24
CA LEU A 94 8.47 -6.04 -0.67
C LEU A 94 8.28 -6.97 0.54
N ASN A 95 9.16 -6.87 1.54
CA ASN A 95 9.06 -7.66 2.76
C ASN A 95 7.80 -7.32 3.56
N TRP A 96 7.38 -6.05 3.58
CA TRP A 96 6.11 -5.65 4.17
C TRP A 96 4.91 -6.31 3.47
N LEU A 97 4.82 -6.21 2.15
CA LEU A 97 3.75 -6.83 1.36
C LEU A 97 3.71 -8.37 1.52
N LYS A 98 4.88 -9.01 1.53
CA LYS A 98 5.02 -10.46 1.81
C LYS A 98 4.52 -10.82 3.21
N SER A 99 4.80 -9.99 4.22
CA SER A 99 4.35 -10.24 5.60
C SER A 99 2.82 -10.20 5.71
N ILE A 100 2.16 -9.29 4.99
CA ILE A 100 0.70 -9.17 4.94
C ILE A 100 0.10 -10.36 4.19
N ALA A 101 0.67 -10.74 3.05
CA ALA A 101 0.24 -11.93 2.32
C ALA A 101 0.27 -13.18 3.21
N LYS A 102 1.37 -13.37 3.96
CA LYS A 102 1.51 -14.46 4.92
C LYS A 102 0.49 -14.39 6.05
N ALA A 103 0.29 -13.24 6.68
CA ALA A 103 -0.66 -13.05 7.78
C ALA A 103 -2.12 -13.32 7.37
N ASN A 104 -2.43 -13.11 6.09
CA ASN A 104 -3.74 -13.34 5.48
C ASN A 104 -3.85 -14.66 4.71
N GLN A 105 -2.86 -15.54 4.82
CA GLN A 105 -2.84 -16.89 4.23
C GLN A 105 -3.03 -16.86 2.69
N LEU A 106 -2.45 -15.87 2.03
CA LEU A 106 -2.43 -15.81 0.57
C LEU A 106 -1.34 -16.74 0.03
N ALA A 107 -1.63 -17.37 -1.12
CA ALA A 107 -0.66 -18.19 -1.82
C ALA A 107 0.55 -17.34 -2.25
N VAL A 108 1.75 -17.90 -2.09
CA VAL A 108 3.00 -17.24 -2.51
C VAL A 108 2.99 -17.02 -4.02
N ASP A 109 2.54 -18.02 -4.78
CA ASP A 109 2.47 -17.94 -6.25
C ASP A 109 1.60 -16.77 -6.70
N TRP A 110 0.43 -16.58 -6.07
CA TRP A 110 -0.45 -15.44 -6.36
C TRP A 110 0.22 -14.09 -6.10
N LEU A 111 1.02 -13.96 -5.03
CA LEU A 111 1.73 -12.73 -4.73
C LEU A 111 2.81 -12.46 -5.80
N MET A 112 3.59 -13.48 -6.16
CA MET A 112 4.63 -13.37 -7.17
C MET A 112 4.04 -13.01 -8.54
N GLU A 113 2.96 -13.68 -8.94
CA GLU A 113 2.19 -13.34 -10.16
C GLU A 113 1.71 -11.89 -10.12
N SER A 114 1.14 -11.44 -9.00
CA SER A 114 0.65 -10.05 -8.86
C SER A 114 1.77 -9.02 -9.00
N ILE A 115 2.97 -9.30 -8.49
CA ILE A 115 4.14 -8.43 -8.64
C ILE A 115 4.57 -8.40 -10.10
N THR A 116 4.76 -9.56 -10.73
CA THR A 116 5.17 -9.67 -12.12
C THR A 116 4.16 -9.05 -13.09
N GLU A 117 2.87 -9.24 -12.87
CA GLU A 117 1.81 -8.57 -13.64
C GLU A 117 1.91 -7.05 -13.54
N PHE A 118 2.17 -6.54 -12.33
CA PHE A 118 2.30 -5.10 -12.10
C PHE A 118 3.54 -4.52 -12.79
N GLU A 119 4.68 -5.19 -12.71
CA GLU A 119 5.93 -4.81 -13.39
C GLU A 119 5.74 -4.78 -14.92
N ASN A 120 5.16 -5.84 -15.49
CA ASN A 120 4.87 -5.93 -16.93
C ASN A 120 3.91 -4.83 -17.39
N TYR A 121 2.85 -4.56 -16.62
CA TYR A 121 1.92 -3.48 -16.89
C TYR A 121 2.66 -2.15 -16.95
N ARG A 122 3.52 -1.84 -15.98
CA ARG A 122 4.31 -0.59 -15.95
C ARG A 122 5.27 -0.47 -17.14
N GLU A 123 5.97 -1.53 -17.50
CA GLU A 123 6.87 -1.54 -18.66
C GLU A 123 6.16 -1.25 -19.99
N SER A 124 4.90 -1.69 -20.11
CA SER A 124 4.12 -1.47 -21.33
C SER A 124 3.80 0.01 -21.60
N TYR A 125 3.79 0.86 -20.57
CA TYR A 125 3.52 2.30 -20.69
C TYR A 125 4.80 3.16 -20.75
N THR A 126 5.94 2.65 -20.27
CA THR A 126 7.24 3.35 -20.41
C THR A 126 7.86 3.19 -21.79
N LYS A 127 7.41 2.21 -22.59
CA LYS A 127 7.87 1.96 -23.97
C LYS A 127 7.04 2.66 -25.06
N VAL A 128 6.06 3.50 -24.72
CA VAL A 128 5.36 4.32 -25.71
C VAL A 128 6.27 5.51 -26.07
N PRO A 129 6.81 5.60 -27.30
CA PRO A 129 7.62 6.75 -27.68
C PRO A 129 6.73 7.98 -27.69
N VAL A 130 7.17 9.04 -27.01
CA VAL A 130 6.63 10.39 -27.18
C VAL A 130 6.78 10.72 -28.67
N LYS A 131 5.65 10.82 -29.38
CA LYS A 131 5.62 11.33 -30.75
C LYS A 131 5.88 12.83 -30.78
#